data_AF-A0A9Q0GIE1-F1
#
_entry.id   AF-A0A9Q0GIE1-F1
#
_cell.length_a   1.000
_cell.length_b   1.000
_cell.length_c   1.000
_cell.angle_alpha   90.00
_cell.angle_beta   90.00
_cell.angle_gamma   90.00
#
_symmetry.space_group_name_H-M   'P 1'
#
loop_
_entity.id
_entity.type
_entity.pdbx_description
1 polymer ?
#
loop_
_entity_poly.entity_id
_entity_poly.type
_entity_poly.pdbx_seq_one_letter_code
_entity_poly.pdbx_strand_id
1 'polypeptide(L)' 'MVEMEMGMGMVEEESCTTPRCRIPAVSVCPPPPKKKSLVVGGKKKRDPPKGGYFQPPDLDAFLSLAPRRQAYAA' A
#
# COMPACT_ATOMS: atom_id res chain seq x y z
N MET A 1 19.75 18.83 -54.72
CA MET A 1 20.75 18.54 -53.68
C MET A 1 20.49 19.52 -52.57
N VAL A 2 19.73 19.11 -51.56
CA VAL A 2 19.64 19.83 -50.29
C VAL A 2 20.46 19.03 -49.29
N GLU A 3 21.32 19.74 -48.59
CA GLU A 3 22.51 19.24 -47.91
C GLU A 3 22.16 18.39 -46.69
N MET A 4 22.85 17.26 -46.55
CA MET A 4 22.85 16.45 -45.33
C MET A 4 23.84 17.10 -44.36
N GLU A 5 23.40 18.09 -43.58
CA GLU A 5 24.27 18.66 -42.54
C GLU A 5 24.03 18.02 -41.18
N MET A 6 25.16 17.64 -40.60
CA MET A 6 25.38 16.80 -39.44
C MET A 6 25.31 17.65 -38.16
N GLY A 7 24.15 17.67 -37.52
CA GLY A 7 24.00 18.26 -36.19
C GLY A 7 24.10 17.20 -35.10
N MET A 8 25.31 16.78 -34.72
CA MET A 8 25.51 15.95 -33.53
C MET A 8 25.23 16.82 -32.30
N GLY A 9 23.98 16.81 -31.83
CA GLY A 9 23.56 17.50 -30.63
C GLY A 9 24.38 17.00 -29.45
N MET A 10 25.15 17.91 -28.83
CA MET A 10 25.84 17.65 -27.58
C MET A 10 24.79 17.27 -26.54
N VAL A 11 24.73 15.99 -26.18
CA VAL A 11 23.97 15.55 -25.02
C VAL A 11 24.74 16.05 -23.82
N GLU A 12 24.27 17.16 -23.24
CA GLU A 12 24.75 17.65 -21.97
C GLU A 12 24.50 16.55 -20.95
N GLU A 13 25.58 15.87 -20.53
CA GLU A 13 25.53 14.81 -19.53
C GLU A 13 25.30 15.46 -18.15
N GLU A 14 24.09 15.97 -17.93
CA GLU A 14 23.66 16.43 -16.62
C GLU A 14 23.48 15.19 -15.73
N SER A 15 24.56 14.80 -15.05
CA SER A 15 24.51 13.69 -14.10
C SER A 15 23.48 14.02 -13.02
N CYS A 16 22.45 13.18 -12.89
CA CYS A 16 21.44 13.32 -11.84
C CYS A 16 22.12 13.23 -10.47
N THR A 17 22.17 14.34 -9.74
CA THR A 17 22.71 14.40 -8.38
C THR A 17 21.60 14.64 -7.37
N THR A 18 21.66 13.94 -6.25
CA THR A 18 20.71 14.15 -5.15
C THR A 18 20.80 15.60 -4.68
N PRO A 19 19.71 16.39 -4.73
CA PRO A 19 19.73 17.76 -4.27
C PRO A 19 20.09 17.78 -2.78
N ARG A 20 21.05 18.64 -2.41
CA ARG A 20 21.56 18.77 -1.04
C ARG A 20 20.57 19.52 -0.14
N CYS A 21 19.35 19.02 -0.02
CA CYS A 21 18.37 19.50 0.93
C CYS A 21 18.74 18.96 2.31
N ARG A 22 19.13 19.85 3.22
CA ARG A 22 19.45 19.49 4.61
C ARG A 22 18.15 19.06 5.30
N ILE A 23 18.04 17.77 5.63
CA ILE A 23 16.98 17.28 6.51
C ILE A 23 17.18 17.97 7.87
N PRO A 24 16.16 18.65 8.43
CA PRO A 24 16.24 19.23 9.75
C PRO A 24 16.73 18.19 10.77
N ALA A 25 17.56 18.61 11.71
CA ALA A 25 18.08 17.72 12.75
C ALA A 25 16.93 17.01 13.47
N VAL A 26 17.16 15.74 13.80
CA VAL A 26 16.14 14.87 14.42
C VAL A 26 15.60 15.54 15.68
N SER A 27 14.35 15.99 15.63
CA SER A 27 13.63 16.47 16.81
C SER A 27 13.33 15.28 17.71
N VAL A 28 13.41 15.46 19.03
CA VAL A 28 12.92 14.45 19.98
C VAL A 28 11.45 14.21 19.68
N CYS A 29 11.09 12.95 19.37
CA CYS A 29 9.71 12.58 19.11
C CYS A 29 8.85 12.96 20.32
N PRO A 30 7.64 13.54 20.11
CA PRO A 30 6.74 13.76 21.23
C PRO A 30 6.46 12.43 21.93
N PRO A 31 6.22 12.45 23.25
CA PRO A 31 5.92 11.24 24.00
C PRO A 31 4.69 10.55 23.40
N PRO A 32 4.64 9.21 23.41
CA PRO A 32 3.54 8.46 22.80
C PRO A 32 2.20 8.85 23.43
N PRO A 33 1.12 8.90 22.64
CA PRO A 33 -0.20 9.20 23.16
C PRO A 33 -0.59 8.16 24.22
N LYS A 34 -1.07 8.64 25.38
CA LYS A 34 -1.49 7.77 26.48
C LYS A 34 -2.69 6.94 26.05
N LYS A 35 -2.61 5.61 26.24
CA LYS A 35 -3.75 4.71 26.04
C LYS A 35 -4.89 5.14 26.96
N LYS A 36 -6.02 5.54 26.40
CA LYS A 36 -7.23 5.84 27.18
C LYS A 36 -7.69 4.56 27.87
N SER A 37 -8.01 4.65 29.16
CA SER A 37 -8.63 3.53 29.89
C SER A 37 -9.97 3.20 29.23
N LEU A 38 -10.20 1.91 28.93
CA LEU A 38 -11.48 1.43 28.37
C LEU A 38 -12.69 1.80 29.24
N VAL A 39 -12.46 2.13 30.51
CA VAL A 39 -13.49 2.53 31.47
C VAL A 39 -14.08 3.92 31.17
N VAL A 40 -13.30 4.83 30.59
CA VAL A 40 -13.71 6.24 30.36
C VAL A 40 -14.76 6.38 29.25
N GLY A 41 -14.94 5.36 28.42
CA GLY A 41 -15.92 5.33 27.33
C GLY A 41 -17.25 4.64 27.66
N GLY A 42 -17.49 4.24 28.91
CA GLY A 42 -18.76 3.65 29.39
C GLY A 42 -19.14 2.28 28.81
N LYS A 43 -18.43 1.78 27.80
CA LYS A 43 -18.70 0.48 27.20
C LYS A 43 -17.93 -0.57 27.99
N LYS A 44 -18.61 -1.18 28.98
CA LYS A 44 -18.23 -2.52 29.50
C LYS A 44 -17.85 -3.39 28.30
N LYS A 45 -16.78 -4.19 28.41
CA LYS A 45 -16.39 -5.14 27.35
C LYS A 45 -17.65 -5.86 26.88
N ARG A 46 -18.10 -5.53 25.67
CA ARG A 46 -19.32 -6.13 25.12
C ARG A 46 -19.00 -7.59 24.84
N ASP A 47 -19.88 -8.49 25.26
CA ASP A 47 -19.75 -9.89 24.90
C ASP A 47 -19.70 -10.04 23.38
N PRO A 48 -18.94 -11.03 22.86
CA PRO A 48 -18.97 -11.34 21.44
C PRO A 48 -20.41 -11.57 20.94
N PRO A 49 -20.71 -11.20 19.68
CA PRO A 49 -21.99 -11.54 19.07
C PRO A 49 -22.24 -13.05 19.16
N LYS A 50 -23.47 -13.45 19.51
CA LYS A 50 -23.84 -14.87 19.70
C LYS A 50 -23.60 -15.73 18.45
N GLY A 51 -23.72 -15.13 17.26
CA GLY A 51 -23.43 -15.80 16.00
C GLY A 51 -21.95 -15.80 15.60
N GLY A 52 -21.06 -15.14 16.34
CA GLY A 52 -19.72 -14.82 15.86
C GLY A 52 -19.68 -13.53 15.04
N TYR A 53 -18.49 -13.00 14.81
CA TYR A 53 -18.30 -11.71 14.13
C TYR A 53 -18.41 -11.80 12.61
N PHE A 54 -18.10 -12.98 12.07
CA PHE A 54 -18.16 -13.27 10.66
C PHE A 54 -19.05 -14.49 10.47
N GLN A 55 -19.99 -14.38 9.55
CA GLN A 55 -20.82 -15.49 9.09
C GLN A 55 -20.37 -15.77 7.67
N PRO A 56 -19.31 -16.57 7.47
CA PRO A 56 -18.91 -16.93 6.12
C PRO A 56 -20.08 -17.62 5.43
N PRO A 57 -20.28 -17.36 4.13
CA PRO A 57 -21.13 -18.24 3.33
C PRO A 57 -20.54 -19.65 3.34
N ASP A 58 -21.37 -20.66 3.11
CA ASP A 58 -20.95 -22.05 3.12
C ASP A 58 -19.81 -22.29 2.11
N LEU A 59 -18.63 -22.62 2.62
CA LEU A 59 -17.43 -22.82 1.80
C LEU A 59 -17.51 -24.11 0.98
N ASP A 60 -18.23 -25.12 1.47
CA ASP A 60 -18.36 -26.39 0.77
C ASP A 60 -19.08 -26.22 -0.56
N ALA A 61 -20.05 -25.31 -0.64
CA ALA A 61 -20.72 -24.93 -1.89
C ALA A 61 -19.77 -24.27 -2.92
N PHE A 62 -18.76 -23.52 -2.48
CA PHE A 62 -17.77 -22.92 -3.40
C PHE A 62 -16.74 -23.94 -3.87
N LEU A 63 -16.34 -24.86 -2.99
CA LEU A 63 -15.31 -25.86 -3.27
C LEU A 63 -15.84 -27.05 -4.08
N SER A 64 -17.15 -27.30 -4.04
CA SER A 64 -17.81 -28.33 -4.85
C SER A 64 -18.07 -27.90 -6.29
N LEU A 65 -17.79 -26.64 -6.66
CA LEU A 65 -17.80 -26.20 -8.04
C LEU A 65 -16.65 -26.86 -8.80
N ALA A 66 -16.97 -27.50 -9.92
CA ALA A 66 -15.96 -28.09 -10.80
C ALA A 66 -14.95 -27.00 -11.24
N PRO A 67 -13.63 -27.28 -11.19
CA PRO A 67 -12.62 -26.35 -11.68
C PRO A 67 -12.93 -25.92 -13.12
N ARG A 68 -13.17 -24.62 -13.34
CA ARG A 68 -13.36 -24.09 -14.69
C ARG A 68 -12.02 -24.05 -15.41
N ARG A 69 -11.83 -24.93 -16.39
CA ARG A 69 -10.70 -24.84 -17.32
C ARG A 69 -10.90 -23.61 -18.20
N GLN A 70 -10.14 -22.56 -17.94
CA GLN A 70 -10.00 -21.47 -18.89
C GLN A 70 -8.97 -21.90 -19.93
N ALA A 71 -9.35 -21.87 -21.20
CA ALA A 71 -8.39 -21.97 -22.29
C ALA A 71 -7.69 -20.61 -22.39
N TYR A 72 -6.39 -20.58 -22.12
CA TYR A 72 -5.57 -19.44 -22.54
C TYR A 72 -5.15 -19.69 -23.99
N ALA A 73 -5.26 -18.66 -24.82
CA ALA A 73 -4.66 -18.68 -26.15
C ALA A 73 -3.16 -18.44 -26.01
N ALA A 74 -2.37 -19.22 -26.75
CA ALA A 74 -0.92 -19.04 -26.89
C ALA A 74 -0.61 -18.00 -27.95
#